data_AF-Q24670-F1
#
_entry.id   AF-Q24670-F1
#
_cell.length_a   1.000
_cell.length_b   1.000
_cell.length_c   1.000
_cell.angle_alpha   90.00
_cell.angle_beta   90.00
_cell.angle_gamma   90.00
#
_symmetry.space_group_name_H-M   'P 1'
#
loop_
_entity.id
_entity.type
_entity.pdbx_description
1 polymer ?
#
loop_
_entity_poly.entity_id
_entity_poly.type
_entity_poly.pdbx_seq_one_letter_code
_entity_poly.pdbx_strand_id
1 'polypeptide(L)'
;LALGTLYGNVFSQTTICRFEALQLSFKNMCKLRPLLQKWLHEADSSSESPTNFDKISAQSRKRKKRTSIEANVKSVLESSFIKLSKPAAQDICGLAEKPGLEKEVV
;
A
#
# COMPACT_ATOMS: atom_id res chain seq x y z
N LEU A 1 -8.74 10.10 -9.95
CA LEU A 1 -8.30 9.43 -8.69
C LEU A 1 -6.79 9.59 -8.57
N ALA A 2 -6.31 10.74 -8.11
CA ALA A 2 -4.88 11.09 -8.18
C ALA A 2 -4.39 11.74 -6.88
N LEU A 3 -3.75 10.95 -6.04
CA LEU A 3 -3.18 11.37 -4.75
C LEU A 3 -1.72 10.91 -4.58
N GLY A 4 -1.03 10.52 -5.66
CA GLY A 4 0.27 9.85 -5.52
C GLY A 4 1.45 10.37 -6.28
N THR A 5 1.27 11.42 -7.06
CA THR A 5 2.27 11.76 -8.06
C THR A 5 3.37 12.70 -7.53
N LEU A 6 3.23 13.27 -6.32
CA LEU A 6 4.23 14.20 -5.76
C LEU A 6 5.15 13.64 -4.67
N TYR A 7 4.83 12.48 -4.07
CA TYR A 7 5.59 11.95 -2.92
C TYR A 7 5.91 10.46 -2.99
N GLY A 8 5.71 9.82 -4.16
CA GLY A 8 5.91 8.38 -4.32
C GLY A 8 4.89 7.50 -3.58
N ASN A 9 3.85 8.11 -3.00
CA ASN A 9 2.79 7.43 -2.27
C ASN A 9 1.44 7.94 -2.73
N VAL A 10 0.76 7.19 -3.60
CA VAL A 10 -0.68 7.36 -3.82
C VAL A 10 -1.40 7.10 -2.51
N PHE A 11 -2.03 8.12 -1.93
CA PHE A 11 -2.96 7.89 -0.83
C PHE A 11 -4.17 7.13 -1.37
N SER A 12 -4.48 5.99 -0.78
CA SER A 12 -5.71 5.27 -1.13
C SER A 12 -6.91 6.02 -0.58
N GLN A 13 -8.07 5.83 -1.20
CA GLN A 13 -9.34 6.38 -0.71
C GLN A 13 -9.57 5.99 0.77
N THR A 14 -9.22 4.76 1.16
CA THR A 14 -9.30 4.30 2.55
C THR A 14 -8.39 5.10 3.49
N THR A 15 -7.20 5.52 3.05
CA THR A 15 -6.32 6.38 3.85
C THR A 15 -6.93 7.76 4.06
N ILE A 16 -7.49 8.37 3.01
CA ILE A 16 -8.15 9.69 3.10
C ILE A 16 -9.38 9.64 4.02
N CYS A 17 -10.29 8.69 3.79
CA CYS A 17 -11.49 8.52 4.60
C CYS A 17 -11.16 8.35 6.10
N ARG A 18 -10.14 7.55 6.44
CA ARG A 18 -9.69 7.39 7.83
C ARG A 18 -9.04 8.65 8.39
N PHE A 19 -8.35 9.44 7.58
CA PHE A 19 -7.77 10.72 8.01
C PHE A 19 -8.87 11.72 8.37
N GLU A 20 -9.87 11.88 7.50
CA GLU A 20 -11.03 12.77 7.69
C GLU A 20 -11.87 12.37 8.90
N ALA A 21 -12.10 11.08 9.11
CA ALA A 21 -12.86 10.56 10.25
C ALA A 21 -12.06 10.51 11.58
N LEU A 22 -10.83 11.02 11.60
CA LEU A 22 -9.92 10.96 12.75
C LEU A 22 -9.57 9.53 13.23
N GLN A 23 -9.61 8.54 12.33
CA GLN A 23 -9.44 7.10 12.63
C GLN A 23 -8.02 6.56 12.38
N LEU A 24 -7.02 7.42 12.46
CA LEU A 24 -5.60 7.05 12.41
C LEU A 24 -4.95 7.42 13.75
N SER A 25 -3.85 6.76 14.08
CA SER A 25 -3.07 7.16 15.25
C SER A 25 -2.59 8.59 15.12
N PHE A 26 -2.42 9.28 16.25
CA PHE A 26 -1.94 10.67 16.28
C PHE A 26 -0.65 10.87 15.47
N LYS A 27 0.32 9.96 15.62
CA LYS A 27 1.57 9.98 14.85
C LYS A 27 1.35 9.87 13.34
N ASN A 28 0.39 9.05 12.90
CA ASN A 28 0.05 8.94 11.47
C ASN A 28 -0.65 10.20 10.97
N MET A 29 -1.54 10.80 11.76
CA MET A 29 -2.17 12.07 11.42
C MET A 29 -1.15 13.18 11.22
N CYS A 30 -0.23 13.35 12.18
CA CYS A 30 0.82 14.37 12.09
C CYS A 30 1.72 14.19 10.85
N LYS A 31 1.96 12.95 10.43
CA LYS A 31 2.72 12.66 9.20
C LYS A 31 1.94 12.96 7.93
N LEU A 32 0.64 12.69 7.91
CA LEU A 32 -0.21 12.87 6.72
C LEU A 32 -0.63 14.33 6.52
N ARG A 33 -0.86 15.07 7.60
CA ARG A 33 -1.33 16.47 7.54
C ARG A 33 -0.53 17.37 6.59
N PRO A 34 0.80 17.52 6.69
CA PRO A 34 1.54 18.38 5.77
C PRO A 34 1.50 17.90 4.31
N LEU A 35 1.41 16.59 4.08
CA LEU A 35 1.33 16.02 2.73
C LEU A 35 -0.02 16.32 2.07
N LEU A 36 -1.12 16.16 2.82
CA LEU A 36 -2.46 16.45 2.34
C LEU A 36 -2.71 17.94 2.16
N GLN A 37 -2.14 18.79 3.02
CA GLN A 37 -2.21 20.25 2.86
C GLN A 37 -1.53 20.71 1.56
N LYS A 38 -0.32 20.18 1.27
CA LYS A 38 0.36 20.52 0.02
C LYS A 38 -0.40 20.01 -1.20
N TRP A 39 -0.93 18.78 -1.13
CA TRP A 39 -1.74 18.22 -2.21
C TRP A 39 -2.98 19.10 -2.50
N LEU A 40 -3.68 19.56 -1.46
CA LEU A 40 -4.83 20.45 -1.61
C LEU A 40 -4.44 21.76 -2.31
N HIS A 41 -3.36 22.40 -1.84
CA HIS A 41 -2.86 23.65 -2.43
C HIS A 41 -2.46 23.51 -3.91
N GLU A 42 -1.82 22.40 -4.28
CA GLU A 42 -1.44 22.11 -5.67
C GLU A 42 -2.65 21.80 -6.56
N ALA A 43 -3.67 21.13 -6.02
CA ALA A 43 -4.94 20.89 -6.72
C ALA A 43 -5.70 22.21 -6.99
N ASP A 44 -5.72 23.12 -6.00
CA ASP A 44 -6.35 24.43 -6.15
C ASP A 44 -5.59 25.34 -7.14
N SER A 45 -4.26 25.21 -7.22
CA SER A 45 -3.41 26.01 -8.10
C SER A 45 -3.40 25.50 -9.56
N SER A 46 -3.73 24.23 -9.79
CA SER A 46 -3.77 23.61 -11.12
C SER A 46 -5.13 23.85 -11.77
N SER A 47 -5.39 25.08 -12.21
CA SER A 47 -6.69 25.53 -12.75
C SER A 47 -7.09 24.91 -14.11
N GLU A 48 -6.30 24.02 -14.72
CA GLU A 48 -6.62 23.48 -16.06
C GLU A 48 -6.43 21.96 -16.17
N SER A 49 -7.56 21.28 -16.31
CA SER A 49 -7.77 19.88 -16.69
C SER A 49 -7.30 18.79 -15.69
N PRO A 50 -8.21 17.91 -15.21
CA PRO A 50 -7.89 16.82 -14.29
C PRO A 50 -7.07 15.68 -14.95
N THR A 51 -6.57 15.87 -16.18
CA THR A 51 -6.00 14.82 -17.04
C THR A 51 -4.46 14.79 -17.07
N ASN A 52 -3.76 15.79 -16.53
CA ASN A 52 -2.28 15.86 -16.59
C ASN A 52 -1.54 15.33 -15.36
N PHE A 53 -2.25 14.88 -14.32
CA PHE A 53 -1.62 14.40 -13.07
C PHE A 53 -0.81 13.11 -13.20
N ASP A 54 -0.90 12.40 -14.33
CA ASP A 54 -0.16 11.15 -14.57
C ASP A 54 1.30 11.37 -15.01
N LYS A 55 1.68 12.57 -15.46
CA LYS A 55 3.01 12.82 -16.09
C LYS A 55 4.16 13.10 -15.12
N ILE A 56 3.89 13.32 -13.83
CA ILE A 56 4.91 13.63 -12.79
C ILE A 56 5.52 12.31 -12.21
N SER A 57 5.49 11.21 -12.97
CA SER A 57 5.60 9.84 -12.48
C SER A 57 7.02 9.28 -12.23
N ALA A 58 8.10 10.02 -12.49
CA ALA A 58 9.37 9.33 -12.82
C ALA A 58 10.38 9.09 -11.68
N GLN A 59 10.30 9.75 -10.52
CA GLN A 59 11.51 9.88 -9.67
C GLN A 59 11.45 9.37 -8.23
N SER A 60 10.34 8.76 -7.77
CA SER A 60 10.23 8.28 -6.39
C SER A 60 10.20 6.75 -6.28
N ARG A 61 10.85 6.20 -5.24
CA ARG A 61 10.83 4.76 -4.93
C ARG A 61 9.39 4.26 -4.89
N LYS A 62 9.02 3.40 -5.84
CA LYS A 62 7.68 2.82 -5.94
C LYS A 62 7.45 1.90 -4.74
N ARG A 63 6.49 2.25 -3.89
CA ARG A 63 6.02 1.37 -2.81
C ARG A 63 5.55 0.04 -3.39
N LYS A 64 5.87 -1.09 -2.73
CA LYS A 64 5.34 -2.42 -3.11
C LYS A 64 3.81 -2.37 -3.11
N LYS A 65 3.20 -2.85 -4.18
CA LYS A 65 1.74 -2.98 -4.27
C LYS A 65 1.28 -4.09 -3.31
N ARG A 66 0.05 -3.98 -2.81
CA ARG A 66 -0.56 -5.03 -1.99
C ARG A 66 -0.78 -6.27 -2.85
N THR A 67 -0.26 -7.42 -2.42
CA THR A 67 -0.56 -8.72 -3.03
C THR A 67 -1.92 -9.21 -2.56
N SER A 68 -2.80 -9.58 -3.49
CA SER A 68 -4.05 -10.26 -3.16
C SER A 68 -3.76 -11.76 -3.11
N ILE A 69 -4.12 -12.41 -2.01
CA ILE A 69 -3.94 -13.85 -1.83
C ILE A 69 -5.28 -14.53 -2.11
N GLU A 70 -5.30 -15.44 -3.07
CA GLU A 70 -6.48 -16.23 -3.40
C GLU A 70 -6.92 -17.12 -2.22
N ALA A 71 -8.21 -17.46 -2.16
CA ALA A 71 -8.78 -18.19 -1.04
C ALA A 71 -8.17 -19.60 -0.85
N ASN A 72 -7.87 -20.29 -1.95
CA ASN A 72 -7.16 -21.58 -1.95
C ASN A 72 -5.75 -21.45 -1.35
N VAL A 73 -4.97 -20.45 -1.77
CA VAL A 73 -3.61 -20.20 -1.28
C VAL A 73 -3.65 -19.84 0.20
N LYS A 74 -4.60 -18.99 0.61
CA LYS A 74 -4.83 -18.63 2.01
C LYS A 74 -5.08 -19.87 2.88
N SER A 75 -5.93 -20.80 2.43
CA SER A 75 -6.23 -22.03 3.16
C SER A 75 -4.99 -22.92 3.37
N VAL A 76 -4.09 -22.98 2.38
CA VAL A 76 -2.81 -23.70 2.49
C VAL A 76 -1.88 -23.03 3.52
N LEU A 77 -1.79 -21.69 3.51
CA LEU A 77 -1.00 -20.93 4.48
C LEU A 77 -1.53 -21.12 5.91
N GLU A 78 -2.84 -21.01 6.12
CA GLU A 78 -3.49 -21.23 7.42
C GLU A 78 -3.27 -22.65 7.95
N SER A 79 -3.41 -23.66 7.08
CA SER A 79 -3.16 -25.07 7.44
C SER A 79 -1.71 -25.32 7.85
N SER A 80 -0.77 -24.61 7.22
CA SER A 80 0.66 -24.70 7.54
C SER A 80 0.97 -24.01 8.87
N PHE A 81 0.36 -22.85 9.12
CA PHE A 81 0.49 -22.09 10.37
C PHE A 81 0.01 -22.87 11.60
N ILE A 82 -1.09 -23.62 11.48
CA ILE A 82 -1.61 -24.47 12.58
C ILE A 82 -0.59 -25.55 12.98
N LYS A 83 0.15 -26.10 12.00
CA LYS A 83 1.19 -27.12 12.26
C LYS A 83 2.46 -26.51 12.85
N LEU A 84 2.88 -25.36 12.31
CA LEU A 84 4.08 -24.65 12.76
C LEU A 84 3.87 -23.14 12.58
N SER A 85 3.58 -22.46 13.68
CA SER A 85 3.30 -21.01 13.68
C SER A 85 4.55 -20.14 13.48
N LYS A 86 5.74 -20.75 13.52
CA LYS A 86 7.06 -20.10 13.37
C LYS A 86 7.96 -20.93 12.46
N PRO A 87 7.67 -20.99 11.14
CA PRO A 87 8.46 -21.75 10.19
C PRO A 87 9.89 -21.20 10.08
N ALA A 88 10.86 -22.10 9.80
CA ALA A 88 12.21 -21.67 9.49
C ALA A 88 12.29 -21.11 8.05
N ALA A 89 13.38 -20.42 7.73
CA ALA A 89 13.54 -19.79 6.41
C ALA A 89 13.44 -20.78 5.23
N GLN A 90 13.82 -22.05 5.44
CA GLN A 90 13.71 -23.12 4.44
C GLN A 90 12.24 -23.54 4.22
N ASP A 91 11.46 -23.65 5.31
CA ASP A 91 10.04 -24.00 5.24
C ASP A 91 9.24 -22.92 4.52
N ILE A 92 9.59 -21.63 4.74
CA ILE A 92 8.97 -20.50 4.04
C ILE A 92 9.23 -20.58 2.53
N CYS A 93 10.45 -20.93 2.11
CA CYS A 93 10.76 -21.13 0.69
C CYS A 93 9.88 -22.22 0.08
N GLY A 94 9.81 -23.39 0.72
CA GLY A 94 8.98 -24.51 0.22
C GLY A 94 7.48 -24.18 0.19
N LEU A 95 7.00 -23.38 1.15
CA LEU A 95 5.62 -22.93 1.20
C LEU A 95 5.29 -21.90 0.10
N ALA A 96 6.28 -21.12 -0.34
CA ALA A 96 6.14 -20.13 -1.41
C ALA A 96 6.14 -20.74 -2.82
N GLU A 97 6.89 -21.83 -3.03
CA GLU A 97 7.07 -22.47 -4.35
C GLU A 97 5.77 -23.00 -4.95
N LYS A 98 5.01 -23.79 -4.20
CA LYS A 98 3.77 -24.42 -4.70
C LYS A 98 2.71 -23.41 -5.16
N PRO A 99 2.39 -22.34 -4.41
CA PRO A 99 1.45 -21.31 -4.85
C PRO A 99 2.11 -20.24 -5.75
N GLY A 100 3.42 -20.30 -5.99
CA GLY A 100 4.14 -19.31 -6.81
C GLY A 100 4.21 -17.91 -6.18
N LEU A 101 4.29 -17.83 -4.84
CA LEU A 101 4.42 -16.56 -4.12
C LEU A 101 5.88 -16.13 -3.96
N GLU A 102 6.13 -14.82 -3.84
CA GLU A 102 7.42 -14.32 -3.37
C GLU A 102 7.63 -14.73 -1.90
N LYS A 103 8.85 -15.13 -1.54
CA LYS A 103 9.21 -15.47 -0.16
C LYS A 103 8.86 -14.38 0.86
N GLU A 104 8.97 -13.11 0.48
CA GLU A 104 8.64 -11.97 1.36
C GLU A 104 7.14 -11.76 1.56
N VAL A 105 6.30 -12.44 0.78
CA VAL A 105 4.83 -12.41 0.90
C VAL A 105 4.33 -13.49 1.85
N VAL A 106 5.06 -14.61 1.96
CA VAL A 106 4.77 -15.74 2.85
C VAL A 106 5.27 -15.45 4.26
#